data_AF-A0A6C0TS78-F1
#
_entry.id   AF-A0A6C0TS78-F1
#
_cell.length_a   1.000
_cell.length_b   1.000
_cell.length_c   1.000
_cell.angle_alpha   90.00
_cell.angle_beta   90.00
_cell.angle_gamma   90.00
#
_symmetry.space_group_name_H-M   'P 1'
#
loop_
_entity.id
_entity.type
_entity.pdbx_description
1 polymer ?
#
loop_
_entity_poly.entity_id
_entity_poly.type
_entity_poly.pdbx_seq_one_letter_code
_entity_poly.pdbx_strand_id
1 'polypeptide(L)'
;MKLLQSTKRYISIMLTALFMLTSLASIQAQASTAMVGTHELIAEEKLNLDRDALKGMLADQDVQDKLASMGVSPDQVEKRINSLTASELASFNAQLDNAPAGAGVVGVIVLFLVIFAVTDILCVTNIYSFINCAR
;
A
#
# COMPACT_ATOMS: atom_id res chain seq x y z
N MET A 1 18.58 -36.07 -15.43
CA MET A 1 19.32 -34.88 -14.94
C MET A 1 18.73 -33.54 -15.41
N LYS A 2 17.99 -33.46 -16.54
CA LYS A 2 17.37 -32.21 -17.05
C LYS A 2 16.19 -31.68 -16.19
N LEU A 3 15.39 -32.57 -15.60
CA LEU A 3 14.27 -32.18 -14.71
C LEU A 3 14.75 -31.39 -13.48
N LEU A 4 15.88 -31.77 -12.88
CA LEU A 4 16.42 -31.12 -11.69
C LEU A 4 17.01 -29.73 -11.99
N GLN A 5 17.39 -29.46 -13.24
CA GLN A 5 17.92 -28.17 -13.66
C GLN A 5 16.80 -27.19 -13.99
N SER A 6 15.72 -27.66 -14.65
CA SER A 6 14.53 -26.83 -14.87
C SER A 6 13.89 -26.42 -13.54
N THR A 7 13.68 -27.35 -12.61
CA THR A 7 13.06 -27.02 -11.30
C THR A 7 13.89 -26.00 -10.51
N LYS A 8 15.22 -26.11 -10.50
CA LYS A 8 16.11 -25.12 -9.87
C LYS A 8 16.03 -23.74 -10.52
N ARG A 9 15.88 -23.69 -11.86
CA ARG A 9 15.77 -22.44 -12.60
C ARG A 9 14.44 -21.74 -12.30
N TYR A 10 13.34 -22.48 -12.19
CA TYR A 10 12.04 -21.94 -11.81
C TYR A 10 11.99 -21.50 -10.33
N ILE A 11 12.57 -22.28 -9.41
CA ILE A 11 12.69 -21.88 -8.00
C ILE A 11 13.49 -20.58 -7.87
N SER A 12 14.57 -20.44 -8.63
CA SER A 12 15.37 -19.21 -8.65
C SER A 12 14.58 -18.00 -9.15
N ILE A 13 13.73 -18.17 -10.17
CA ILE A 13 12.88 -17.10 -10.71
C ILE A 13 11.77 -16.72 -9.71
N MET A 14 11.19 -17.69 -9.02
CA MET A 14 10.21 -17.44 -7.96
C MET A 14 10.83 -16.68 -6.78
N LEU A 15 12.02 -17.07 -6.32
CA LEU A 15 12.70 -16.39 -5.23
C LEU A 15 13.08 -14.95 -5.60
N THR A 16 13.57 -14.71 -6.83
CA THR A 16 13.90 -13.35 -7.28
C THR A 16 12.65 -12.50 -7.48
N ALA A 17 11.55 -13.07 -8.01
CA ALA A 17 10.28 -12.36 -8.13
C ALA A 17 9.72 -11.97 -6.75
N LEU A 18 9.78 -12.88 -5.77
CA LEU A 18 9.35 -12.60 -4.40
C LEU A 18 10.22 -11.51 -3.77
N PHE A 19 11.54 -11.58 -3.94
CA PHE A 19 12.47 -10.55 -3.48
C PHE A 19 12.21 -9.18 -4.13
N MET A 20 11.93 -9.15 -5.44
CA MET A 20 11.60 -7.92 -6.16
C MET A 20 10.26 -7.33 -5.74
N LEU A 21 9.27 -8.17 -5.45
CA LEU A 21 7.97 -7.72 -4.94
C LEU A 21 8.13 -7.09 -3.54
N THR A 22 8.92 -7.72 -2.67
CA THR A 22 9.23 -7.19 -1.35
C THR A 22 10.12 -5.94 -1.41
N SER A 23 11.03 -5.83 -2.39
CA SER A 23 11.89 -4.67 -2.53
C SER A 23 11.12 -3.45 -3.03
N LEU A 24 10.19 -3.61 -3.98
CA LEU A 24 9.30 -2.54 -4.42
C LEU A 24 8.41 -2.01 -3.29
N ALA A 25 7.89 -2.89 -2.44
CA ALA A 25 7.12 -2.50 -1.26
C ALA A 25 7.95 -1.67 -0.27
N SER A 26 9.26 -1.94 -0.14
CA SER A 26 10.16 -1.15 0.71
C SER A 26 10.64 0.17 0.09
N ILE A 27 10.58 0.34 -1.24
CA ILE A 27 10.98 1.59 -1.91
C ILE A 27 9.92 2.69 -1.72
N GLN A 28 8.63 2.33 -1.62
CA GLN A 28 7.57 3.28 -1.29
C GLN A 28 7.68 3.86 0.13
N ALA A 29 8.37 3.18 1.05
CA ALA A 29 8.62 3.67 2.40
C ALA A 29 9.71 4.78 2.48
N GLN A 30 10.41 5.09 1.38
CA GLN A 30 11.51 6.06 1.36
C GLN A 30 11.22 7.36 0.60
N ALA A 31 10.01 7.53 0.06
CA ALA A 31 9.65 8.73 -0.71
C ALA A 31 9.15 9.92 0.13
N SER A 32 9.15 9.83 1.46
CA SER A 32 8.52 10.82 2.35
C SER A 32 9.47 11.89 2.92
N THR A 33 10.71 12.03 2.42
CA THR A 33 11.71 12.89 3.10
C THR A 33 12.55 13.81 2.21
N ALA A 34 12.10 14.22 1.02
CA ALA A 34 12.88 15.17 0.22
C ALA A 34 12.01 16.12 -0.60
N MET A 35 11.64 17.26 -0.02
CA MET A 35 11.65 18.59 -0.65
C MET A 35 11.56 19.68 0.44
N VAL A 36 12.66 19.88 1.18
CA VAL A 36 12.87 21.11 1.95
C VAL A 36 13.44 22.14 0.97
N GLY A 37 12.57 23.02 0.46
CA GLY A 37 12.97 24.14 -0.40
C GLY A 37 11.81 24.80 -1.13
N THR A 38 11.60 26.10 -0.87
CA THR A 38 11.04 27.10 -1.82
C THR A 38 9.56 27.49 -1.74
N HIS A 39 8.80 27.32 -0.64
CA HIS A 39 7.33 27.44 -0.75
C HIS A 39 6.57 28.09 0.41
N GLU A 40 6.92 29.30 0.83
CA GLU A 40 6.11 30.05 1.83
C GLU A 40 4.72 30.45 1.30
N LEU A 41 4.50 30.47 -0.02
CA LEU A 41 3.20 30.75 -0.65
C LEU A 41 2.44 29.49 -1.12
N ILE A 42 3.12 28.35 -1.35
CA ILE A 42 2.46 27.09 -1.73
C ILE A 42 2.14 26.24 -0.49
N ALA A 43 2.75 26.52 0.66
CA ALA A 43 2.48 25.82 1.91
C ALA A 43 1.01 25.97 2.37
N GLU A 44 0.38 27.12 2.18
CA GLU A 44 -0.99 27.37 2.66
C GLU A 44 -2.06 26.66 1.79
N GLU A 45 -1.86 26.62 0.47
CA GLU A 45 -2.76 25.89 -0.43
C GLU A 45 -2.60 24.37 -0.27
N LYS A 46 -1.36 23.88 -0.14
CA LYS A 46 -1.09 22.47 0.14
C LYS A 46 -1.67 22.03 1.49
N LEU A 47 -1.60 22.89 2.51
CA LEU A 47 -2.23 22.69 3.81
C LEU A 47 -3.74 22.47 3.72
N ASN A 48 -4.44 23.29 2.94
CA ASN A 48 -5.88 23.16 2.77
C ASN A 48 -6.24 21.88 2.02
N LEU A 49 -5.50 21.57 0.94
CA LEU A 49 -5.67 20.31 0.20
C LEU A 49 -5.43 19.07 1.07
N ASP A 50 -4.39 19.09 1.90
CA ASP A 50 -4.06 17.99 2.82
C ASP A 50 -5.14 17.84 3.91
N ARG A 51 -5.72 18.94 4.42
CA ARG A 51 -6.85 18.90 5.36
C ARG A 51 -8.12 18.34 4.72
N ASP A 52 -8.42 18.76 3.49
CA ASP A 52 -9.60 18.28 2.77
C ASP A 52 -9.50 16.79 2.43
N ALA A 53 -8.30 16.30 2.09
CA ALA A 53 -8.05 14.88 1.91
C ALA A 53 -8.33 14.07 3.18
N LEU A 54 -7.86 14.54 4.35
CA LEU A 54 -8.13 13.88 5.63
C LEU A 54 -9.62 13.93 6.01
N LYS A 55 -10.32 15.01 5.71
CA LYS A 55 -11.78 15.08 5.88
C LYS A 55 -12.51 14.10 4.97
N GLY A 56 -12.03 13.91 3.74
CA GLY A 56 -12.52 12.88 2.83
C GLY A 56 -12.34 11.46 3.39
N MET A 57 -11.19 11.17 3.99
CA MET A 57 -10.96 9.88 4.67
C MET A 57 -11.83 9.70 5.92
N LEU A 58 -12.06 10.76 6.69
CA LEU A 58 -12.98 10.73 7.84
C LEU A 58 -14.44 10.54 7.43
N ALA A 59 -14.80 10.92 6.20
CA ALA A 59 -16.14 10.71 5.65
C ALA A 59 -16.41 9.24 5.27
N ASP A 60 -15.38 8.39 5.22
CA ASP A 60 -15.52 6.96 4.94
C ASP A 60 -16.25 6.24 6.09
N GLN A 61 -17.26 5.43 5.76
CA GLN A 61 -18.09 4.75 6.77
C GLN A 61 -17.27 3.78 7.62
N ASP A 62 -16.30 3.06 7.05
CA ASP A 62 -15.48 2.12 7.80
C ASP A 62 -14.62 2.84 8.86
N VAL A 63 -14.16 4.05 8.52
CA VAL A 63 -13.39 4.91 9.44
C VAL A 63 -14.29 5.44 10.55
N GLN A 64 -15.51 5.90 10.23
CA GLN A 64 -16.47 6.36 11.23
C GLN A 64 -16.87 5.26 12.20
N ASP A 65 -17.19 4.07 11.70
CA ASP A 65 -17.55 2.91 12.53
C ASP A 65 -16.39 2.51 13.45
N LYS A 66 -15.16 2.54 12.93
CA LYS A 66 -13.97 2.25 13.73
C LYS A 66 -13.74 3.31 14.81
N LEU A 67 -13.90 4.59 14.51
CA LEU A 67 -13.78 5.67 15.49
C LEU A 67 -14.89 5.60 16.55
N ALA A 68 -16.13 5.31 16.13
CA ALA A 68 -17.26 5.09 17.02
C ALA A 68 -17.03 3.91 17.97
N SER A 69 -16.44 2.81 17.47
CA SER A 69 -16.07 1.65 18.29
C SER A 69 -15.03 1.97 19.37
N MET A 70 -14.23 3.03 19.17
CA MET A 70 -13.25 3.54 20.13
C MET A 70 -13.82 4.66 21.02
N GLY A 71 -15.11 5.00 20.89
CA GLY A 71 -15.77 6.07 21.64
C GLY A 71 -15.39 7.48 21.20
N VAL A 72 -14.81 7.63 20.00
CA VAL A 72 -14.37 8.91 19.45
C VAL A 72 -15.42 9.44 18.48
N SER A 73 -15.98 10.62 18.78
CA SER A 73 -16.93 11.30 17.88
C SER A 73 -16.22 11.93 16.67
N PRO A 74 -16.78 11.88 15.45
CA PRO A 74 -16.19 12.48 14.26
C PRO A 74 -15.91 13.98 14.40
N ASP A 75 -16.80 14.73 15.06
CA ASP A 75 -16.63 16.17 15.32
C ASP A 75 -15.37 16.51 16.13
N GLN A 76 -14.97 15.61 17.02
CA GLN A 76 -13.76 15.77 17.83
C GLN A 76 -12.50 15.58 16.98
N VAL A 77 -12.54 14.66 16.00
CA VAL A 77 -11.43 14.43 15.07
C VAL A 77 -11.31 15.59 14.09
N GLU A 78 -12.42 16.10 13.56
CA GLU A 78 -12.40 17.25 12.66
C GLU A 78 -11.79 18.50 13.32
N LYS A 79 -12.16 18.78 14.59
CA LYS A 79 -11.55 19.87 15.36
C LYS A 79 -10.04 19.71 15.52
N ARG A 80 -9.56 18.47 15.70
CA ARG A 80 -8.13 18.18 15.78
C ARG A 80 -7.43 18.42 14.45
N ILE A 81 -7.98 17.93 13.34
CA ILE A 81 -7.45 18.17 11.98
C ILE A 81 -7.35 19.67 11.69
N ASN A 82 -8.38 20.45 12.05
CA ASN A 82 -8.38 21.90 11.87
C ASN A 82 -7.35 22.61 12.77
N SER A 83 -6.99 22.02 13.92
CA SER A 83 -5.99 22.58 14.83
C SER A 83 -4.54 22.21 14.49
N LEU A 84 -4.31 21.26 13.58
CA LEU A 84 -2.96 20.84 13.18
C LEU A 84 -2.24 21.94 12.41
N THR A 85 -1.00 22.19 12.80
CA THR A 85 -0.09 23.07 12.06
C THR A 85 0.47 22.39 10.80
N ALA A 86 1.05 23.16 9.88
CA ALA A 86 1.62 22.64 8.62
C ALA A 86 2.61 21.49 8.82
N SER A 87 3.50 21.65 9.81
CA SER A 87 4.54 20.67 10.12
C SER A 87 3.96 19.39 10.73
N GLU A 88 2.95 19.52 11.59
CA GLU A 88 2.29 18.37 12.22
C GLU A 88 1.45 17.59 11.22
N LEU A 89 0.74 18.28 10.32
CA LEU A 89 -0.05 17.65 9.27
C LEU A 89 0.84 16.87 8.29
N ALA A 90 1.97 17.44 7.88
CA ALA A 90 2.95 16.75 7.04
C ALA A 90 3.53 15.51 7.72
N SER A 91 3.86 15.61 9.02
CA SER A 91 4.36 14.46 9.81
C SER A 91 3.29 13.38 10.00
N PHE A 92 2.03 13.77 10.15
CA PHE A 92 0.90 12.85 10.28
C PHE A 92 0.62 12.11 8.97
N ASN A 93 0.57 12.83 7.84
CA ASN A 93 0.39 12.24 6.52
C ASN A 93 1.54 11.28 6.18
N ALA A 94 2.79 11.63 6.49
CA ALA A 94 3.92 10.72 6.32
C ALA A 94 3.75 9.43 7.15
N GLN A 95 3.17 9.49 8.34
CA GLN A 95 2.89 8.28 9.14
C GLN A 95 1.73 7.46 8.56
N LEU A 96 0.71 8.11 7.99
CA LEU A 96 -0.38 7.42 7.29
C LEU A 96 0.10 6.73 6.00
N ASP A 97 0.98 7.36 5.23
CA ASP A 97 1.60 6.76 4.04
C ASP A 97 2.48 5.54 4.39
N ASN A 98 3.10 5.57 5.58
CA ASN A 98 3.86 4.44 6.11
C ASN A 98 2.98 3.35 6.74
N ALA A 99 1.71 3.65 7.04
CA ALA A 99 0.75 2.60 7.35
C ALA A 99 0.48 1.85 6.04
N PRO A 100 0.55 0.51 6.01
CA PRO A 100 0.42 -0.27 4.78
C PRO A 100 -1.01 -0.17 4.21
N ALA A 101 -1.29 0.93 3.51
CA ALA A 101 -2.48 1.17 2.71
C ALA A 101 -2.37 0.30 1.45
N GLY A 102 -2.74 -0.97 1.61
CA GLY A 102 -2.51 -2.02 0.61
C GLY A 102 -2.50 -3.42 1.20
N ALA A 103 -2.36 -3.55 2.53
CA ALA A 103 -2.53 -4.81 3.26
C ALA A 103 -4.00 -5.17 3.54
N GLY A 104 -4.96 -4.56 2.82
CA GLY A 104 -6.37 -4.91 2.89
C GLY A 104 -6.69 -6.19 2.10
N VAL A 105 -7.96 -6.59 2.12
CA VAL A 105 -8.48 -7.78 1.39
C VAL A 105 -8.03 -7.80 -0.07
N VAL A 106 -7.96 -6.64 -0.73
CA VAL A 106 -7.49 -6.50 -2.11
C VAL A 106 -6.05 -6.96 -2.28
N GLY A 107 -5.14 -6.57 -1.38
CA GLY A 107 -3.74 -6.99 -1.44
C GLY A 107 -3.58 -8.50 -1.25
N VAL A 108 -4.38 -9.09 -0.35
CA VAL A 108 -4.41 -10.55 -0.14
C VAL A 108 -4.93 -11.26 -1.39
N ILE A 109 -5.99 -10.76 -2.01
CA ILE A 109 -6.53 -11.32 -3.26
C ILE A 109 -5.47 -11.28 -4.36
N VAL A 110 -4.81 -10.14 -4.56
CA VAL A 110 -3.78 -9.97 -5.59
C VAL A 110 -2.59 -10.90 -5.34
N LEU A 111 -2.17 -11.07 -4.08
CA LEU A 111 -1.09 -12.00 -3.71
C LEU A 111 -1.43 -13.44 -4.12
N PHE A 112 -2.62 -13.94 -3.78
CA PHE A 112 -3.05 -15.28 -4.16
C PHE A 112 -3.20 -15.43 -5.68
N LEU A 113 -3.67 -14.38 -6.36
CA LEU A 113 -3.79 -14.36 -7.82
C LEU A 113 -2.42 -14.60 -8.47
N VAL A 114 -1.37 -13.90 -8.00
CA VAL A 114 0.00 -14.05 -8.48
C VAL A 114 0.57 -15.43 -8.16
N ILE A 115 0.39 -15.92 -6.92
CA ILE A 115 0.89 -17.25 -6.51
C ILE A 115 0.28 -18.34 -7.39
N PHE A 116 -1.05 -18.35 -7.55
CA PHE A 116 -1.71 -19.34 -8.39
C PHE A 116 -1.34 -19.21 -9.86
N ALA A 117 -1.19 -18.00 -10.37
CA ALA A 117 -0.76 -17.79 -11.75
C ALA A 117 0.62 -18.40 -12.01
N VAL A 118 1.57 -18.21 -11.09
CA VAL A 118 2.90 -18.83 -11.24
C VAL A 118 2.83 -20.35 -11.09
N THR A 119 2.04 -20.85 -10.14
CA THR A 119 1.88 -22.29 -9.90
C THR A 119 1.24 -23.01 -11.11
N ASP A 120 0.41 -22.31 -11.87
CA ASP A 120 -0.18 -22.76 -13.14
C ASP A 120 0.87 -22.83 -14.26
N ILE A 121 1.73 -21.81 -14.41
CA ILE A 121 2.85 -21.80 -15.37
C ILE A 121 3.82 -22.97 -15.09
N LEU A 122 4.03 -23.29 -13.81
CA LEU A 122 4.89 -24.39 -13.35
C LEU A 122 4.27 -25.79 -13.52
N CYS A 123 3.06 -25.89 -14.07
CA CYS A 123 2.34 -27.16 -14.24
C CYS A 123 2.04 -27.88 -12.91
N VAL A 124 2.02 -27.15 -11.79
CA VAL A 124 1.70 -27.71 -10.46
C VAL A 124 0.20 -27.65 -10.21
N THR A 125 -0.49 -26.62 -10.71
CA THR A 125 -1.95 -26.45 -10.66
C THR A 125 -2.52 -26.12 -12.04
N ASN A 126 -3.86 -26.15 -12.19
CA ASN A 126 -4.56 -25.64 -13.37
C ASN A 126 -5.82 -24.88 -12.92
N ILE A 127 -5.64 -23.59 -12.60
CA ILE A 127 -6.68 -22.73 -12.02
C ILE A 127 -7.18 -21.72 -13.07
N TYR A 128 -6.29 -21.24 -13.93
CA TYR A 128 -6.56 -20.27 -14.98
C TYR A 128 -6.49 -20.94 -16.35
N SER A 129 -7.63 -21.09 -17.02
CA SER A 129 -7.72 -21.72 -18.35
C SER A 129 -6.97 -21.00 -19.47
N PHE A 130 -6.57 -19.73 -19.23
CA PHE A 130 -5.79 -18.93 -20.17
C PHE A 130 -4.28 -19.02 -19.94
N ILE A 131 -3.82 -19.63 -18.85
CA ILE A 131 -2.40 -19.82 -18.57
C ILE A 131 -1.97 -21.18 -19.09
N ASN A 132 -1.06 -21.17 -20.07
CA ASN A 132 -0.52 -22.39 -20.65
C ASN A 132 0.75 -22.81 -19.90
N CYS A 133 0.88 -24.11 -19.63
CA CYS A 133 2.09 -24.71 -19.09
C CYS A 133 3.32 -24.33 -19.92
N ALA A 134 4.32 -23.71 -19.28
CA ALA A 134 5.62 -23.47 -19.89
C ALA A 134 6.44 -24.77 -19.82
N ARG A 135 6.19 -25.70 -20.75
CA ARG A 135 6.94 -26.95 -20.90
C ARG A 135 8.36 -26.70 -21.42
#